data_AF-A0AAV0XR51-F1
#
_entry.id   AF-A0AAV0XR51-F1
#
_cell.length_a   1.000
_cell.length_b   1.000
_cell.length_c   1.000
_cell.angle_alpha   90.00
_cell.angle_beta   90.00
_cell.angle_gamma   90.00
#
_symmetry.space_group_name_H-M   'P 1'
#
loop_
_entity.id
_entity.type
_entity.pdbx_description
1 polymer ?
#
loop_
_entity_poly.entity_id
_entity_poly.type
_entity_poly.pdbx_seq_one_letter_code
_entity_poly.pdbx_strand_id
1 'polypeptide(L)'
;MGKLGDHDDLEWEKIRSMLRYIFRETNIEIIICANVEYSEEEKAVILSQFHDSKLGGHLGVNKTTKRIRQQFMWRGMKEDVKKFIRICTSCQVNKVSNRHIKNQWLLYPLRLNHSKKYLWI
;
A
#
# COMPACT_ATOMS: atom_id res chain seq x y z
N MET A 1 11.95 16.21 25.57
CA MET A 1 11.36 16.27 24.22
C MET A 1 12.44 16.67 23.23
N GLY A 2 12.77 15.83 22.24
CA GLY A 2 13.70 16.20 21.16
C GLY A 2 13.12 17.34 20.33
N LYS A 3 13.97 18.23 19.80
CA LYS A 3 13.51 19.34 18.97
C LYS A 3 13.09 18.79 17.60
N LEU A 4 12.10 19.43 16.98
CA LEU A 4 11.74 19.19 15.59
C LEU A 4 12.99 19.37 14.72
N GLY A 5 13.43 18.29 14.07
CA GLY A 5 14.58 18.28 13.17
C GLY A 5 15.85 17.60 13.64
N ASP A 6 15.89 17.05 14.85
CA ASP A 6 17.11 16.39 15.35
C ASP A 6 17.41 15.03 14.66
N HIS A 7 16.49 14.49 13.86
CA HIS A 7 16.55 13.10 13.36
C HIS A 7 16.20 12.89 11.88
N ASP A 8 15.94 13.95 11.10
CA ASP A 8 15.46 13.83 9.71
C ASP A 8 16.40 14.42 8.64
N ASP A 9 17.62 14.84 9.00
CA ASP A 9 18.65 15.41 8.11
C ASP A 9 18.17 16.63 7.28
N LEU A 10 17.09 17.30 7.71
CA LEU A 10 16.54 18.46 7.00
C LEU A 10 17.11 19.78 7.52
N GLU A 11 17.39 20.71 6.60
CA GLU A 11 17.78 22.09 6.93
C GLU A 11 16.58 22.93 7.41
N TRP A 12 16.06 22.63 8.61
CA TRP A 12 14.82 23.21 9.13
C TRP A 12 14.81 24.74 9.21
N GLU A 13 15.96 25.39 9.44
CA GLU A 13 16.04 26.86 9.40
C GLU A 13 15.74 27.42 8.01
N LYS A 14 16.24 26.77 6.97
CA LYS A 14 15.99 27.15 5.58
C LYS A 14 14.52 26.87 5.21
N ILE A 15 14.01 25.71 5.60
CA ILE A 15 12.60 25.33 5.37
C ILE A 15 11.66 26.33 6.05
N ARG A 16 11.86 26.66 7.32
CA ARG A 16 11.04 27.67 8.02
C ARG A 16 11.12 29.02 7.34
N SER A 17 12.29 29.43 6.86
CA SER A 17 12.47 30.69 6.14
C SER A 17 11.72 30.69 4.80
N MET A 18 11.76 29.58 4.05
CA MET A 18 10.99 29.42 2.82
C MET A 18 9.48 29.44 3.08
N LEU A 19 9.00 28.68 4.08
CA LEU A 19 7.58 28.64 4.43
C LEU A 19 7.07 30.03 4.85
N ARG A 20 7.78 30.71 5.74
CA ARG A 20 7.44 32.09 6.14
C ARG A 20 7.37 33.02 4.94
N TYR A 21 8.32 32.93 4.02
CA TYR A 21 8.35 33.79 2.83
C TYR A 21 7.19 33.52 1.88
N ILE A 22 6.88 32.26 1.60
CA ILE A 22 5.83 31.85 0.66
C ILE A 22 4.46 32.25 1.19
N PHE A 23 4.21 32.07 2.48
CA PHE A 23 2.90 32.30 3.10
C PHE A 23 2.77 33.67 3.79
N ARG A 24 3.72 34.59 3.57
CA ARG A 24 3.81 35.86 4.32
C ARG A 24 2.58 36.77 4.22
N GLU A 25 1.84 36.71 3.11
CA GLU A 25 0.62 37.52 2.88
C GLU A 25 -0.67 36.73 3.11
N THR A 26 -0.60 35.58 3.80
CA THR A 26 -1.75 34.70 4.04
C THR A 26 -1.94 34.48 5.53
N ASN A 27 -3.18 34.16 5.94
CA ASN A 27 -3.49 33.77 7.31
C ASN A 27 -3.38 32.24 7.51
N ILE A 28 -2.48 31.59 6.77
CA ILE A 28 -2.29 30.13 6.84
C ILE A 28 -1.33 29.80 7.98
N GLU A 29 -1.81 29.03 8.96
CA GLU A 29 -0.98 28.46 10.02
C GLU A 29 -0.46 27.08 9.59
N ILE A 30 0.87 26.92 9.58
CA ILE A 30 1.53 25.65 9.22
C ILE A 30 2.09 25.02 10.49
N ILE A 31 1.43 23.97 10.96
CA ILE A 31 1.86 23.18 12.11
C ILE A 31 2.59 21.94 11.61
N ILE A 32 3.86 21.80 12.02
CA ILE A 32 4.71 20.68 11.62
C ILE A 32 4.82 19.72 12.81
N CYS A 33 4.04 18.65 12.76
CA CYS A 33 4.06 17.62 13.79
C CYS A 33 5.14 16.58 13.43
N ALA A 34 6.27 16.58 14.15
CA ALA A 34 7.20 15.46 14.14
C ALA A 34 6.92 14.51 15.31
N ASN A 35 7.17 13.23 15.09
CA ASN A 35 6.98 12.16 16.08
C ASN A 35 5.54 12.06 16.58
N VAL A 36 4.56 12.07 15.66
CA VAL A 36 3.17 11.81 16.01
C VAL A 36 3.06 10.36 16.50
N GLU A 37 2.72 10.21 17.78
CA GLU A 37 2.30 8.93 18.34
C GLU A 37 0.81 8.75 18.03
N TYR A 38 0.45 7.56 17.54
CA TYR A 38 -0.92 7.19 17.24
C TYR A 38 -1.34 6.11 18.23
N SER A 39 -2.57 6.18 18.72
CA SER A 39 -3.18 5.10 19.49
C SER A 39 -3.41 3.87 18.60
N GLU A 40 -3.65 2.71 19.22
CA GLU A 40 -3.95 1.50 18.46
C GLU A 40 -5.28 1.61 17.70
N GLU A 41 -6.25 2.34 18.24
CA GLU A 41 -7.54 2.62 17.62
C GLU A 41 -7.38 3.49 16.38
N GLU A 42 -6.58 4.56 16.46
CA GLU A 42 -6.28 5.42 15.30
C GLU A 42 -5.59 4.65 14.19
N LYS A 43 -4.58 3.84 14.55
CA LYS A 43 -3.90 2.96 13.58
C LYS A 43 -4.89 2.00 12.92
N ALA A 44 -5.79 1.38 13.68
CA ALA A 44 -6.78 0.46 13.14
C ALA A 44 -7.73 1.15 12.15
N VAL A 45 -8.19 2.36 12.46
CA VAL A 45 -9.03 3.18 11.57
C VAL A 45 -8.29 3.49 10.28
N ILE A 46 -7.04 3.97 10.36
CA ILE A 46 -6.21 4.26 9.19
C ILE A 46 -5.99 2.98 8.36
N LEU A 47 -5.64 1.86 8.99
CA LEU A 47 -5.40 0.60 8.29
C LEU A 47 -6.64 0.14 7.52
N SER A 48 -7.81 0.19 8.14
CA SER A 48 -9.07 -0.19 7.49
C SER A 48 -9.42 0.75 6.33
N GLN A 49 -9.30 2.06 6.51
CA GLN A 49 -9.58 3.03 5.44
C GLN A 49 -8.70 2.82 4.20
N PHE A 50 -7.43 2.47 4.39
CA PHE A 50 -6.48 2.32 3.28
C PHE A 50 -6.42 0.91 2.69
N HIS A 51 -6.96 -0.10 3.37
CA HIS A 51 -6.98 -1.48 2.91
C HIS A 51 -8.38 -1.96 2.48
N ASP A 52 -9.39 -1.76 3.32
CA ASP A 52 -10.75 -2.32 3.15
C ASP A 52 -11.66 -1.42 2.30
N SER A 53 -11.35 -0.14 2.18
CA SER A 53 -12.14 0.75 1.34
C SER A 53 -12.09 0.34 -0.14
N LYS A 54 -13.09 0.77 -0.92
CA LYS A 54 -13.11 0.56 -2.38
C LYS A 54 -11.84 1.08 -3.06
N LEU A 55 -11.28 2.17 -2.55
CA LEU A 55 -10.02 2.73 -3.05
C LEU A 55 -8.81 1.91 -2.58
N GLY A 56 -8.84 1.43 -1.33
CA GLY A 56 -7.84 0.55 -0.74
C GLY A 56 -7.70 -0.78 -1.47
N GLY A 57 -8.81 -1.37 -1.89
CA GLY A 57 -8.88 -2.48 -2.86
C GLY A 57 -8.18 -3.75 -2.40
N HIS A 58 -8.04 -3.97 -1.09
CA HIS A 58 -7.38 -5.15 -0.50
C HIS A 58 -5.97 -5.42 -1.07
N LEU A 59 -5.23 -4.36 -1.38
CA LEU A 59 -3.89 -4.50 -1.92
C LEU A 59 -2.92 -5.12 -0.88
N GLY A 60 -1.88 -5.76 -1.38
CA GLY A 60 -0.85 -6.35 -0.53
C GLY A 60 -0.01 -5.32 0.24
N VAL A 61 0.69 -5.80 1.26
CA VAL A 61 1.47 -5.00 2.25
C VAL A 61 2.21 -3.81 1.63
N ASN A 62 3.06 -4.03 0.63
CA ASN A 62 3.89 -2.96 0.06
C ASN A 62 3.07 -1.81 -0.53
N LYS A 63 1.95 -2.10 -1.21
CA LYS A 63 1.10 -1.07 -1.82
C LYS A 63 0.33 -0.31 -0.76
N THR A 64 -0.24 -1.01 0.23
CA THR A 64 -0.96 -0.40 1.35
C THR A 64 -0.02 0.49 2.17
N THR A 65 1.16 -0.01 2.56
CA THR A 65 2.17 0.79 3.28
C THR A 65 2.59 2.02 2.49
N LYS A 66 2.81 1.90 1.18
CA LYS A 66 3.18 3.06 0.34
C LYS A 66 2.10 4.14 0.35
N ARG A 67 0.82 3.76 0.28
CA ARG A 67 -0.30 4.71 0.32
C ARG A 67 -0.43 5.39 1.68
N ILE A 68 -0.40 4.62 2.76
CA ILE A 68 -0.50 5.18 4.13
C ILE A 68 0.63 6.20 4.36
N ARG A 69 1.86 5.88 3.94
CA ARG A 69 3.04 6.76 4.06
C ARG A 69 2.93 8.11 3.36
N GLN A 70 1.96 8.32 2.49
CA GLN A 70 1.73 9.62 1.87
C GLN A 70 1.12 10.63 2.85
N GLN A 71 0.48 10.16 3.91
CA GLN A 71 -0.31 11.00 4.82
C GLN A 71 -0.03 10.72 6.31
N PHE A 72 0.42 9.51 6.65
CA PHE A 72 0.65 9.09 8.03
C PHE A 72 2.01 8.40 8.14
N MET A 73 2.67 8.51 9.30
CA MET A 73 3.89 7.77 9.59
C MET A 73 4.00 7.45 11.08
N TRP A 74 4.21 6.18 11.41
CA TRP A 74 4.49 5.73 12.77
C TRP A 74 5.55 4.61 12.78
N ARG A 75 6.19 4.42 13.94
CA ARG A 75 7.19 3.36 14.15
C ARG A 75 6.54 1.98 14.07
N GLY A 76 7.11 1.08 13.27
CA GLY A 76 6.58 -0.28 13.10
C GLY A 76 5.39 -0.39 12.14
N MET A 77 5.08 0.66 11.38
CA MET A 77 3.94 0.66 10.45
C MET A 77 3.91 -0.54 9.50
N LYS A 78 5.05 -0.98 8.97
CA LYS A 78 5.07 -2.08 7.99
C LYS A 78 4.64 -3.40 8.66
N GLU A 79 5.04 -3.60 9.91
CA GLU A 79 4.68 -4.75 10.72
C GLU A 79 3.19 -4.73 11.05
N ASP A 80 2.64 -3.57 11.40
CA ASP A 80 1.21 -3.40 11.68
C ASP A 80 0.36 -3.64 10.43
N VAL A 81 0.75 -3.07 9.28
CA VAL A 81 0.09 -3.34 7.99
C VAL A 81 0.13 -4.84 7.67
N LYS A 82 1.27 -5.51 7.90
CA LYS A 82 1.40 -6.94 7.67
C LYS A 82 0.47 -7.76 8.57
N LYS A 83 0.37 -7.41 9.85
CA LYS A 83 -0.54 -8.06 10.82
C LYS A 83 -2.00 -7.87 10.39
N PHE A 84 -2.38 -6.64 10.04
CA PHE A 84 -3.73 -6.30 9.60
C PHE A 84 -4.17 -7.10 8.36
N ILE A 85 -3.33 -7.12 7.31
CA ILE A 85 -3.65 -7.85 6.07
C ILE A 85 -3.65 -9.37 6.30
N ARG A 86 -2.83 -9.88 7.23
CA ARG A 86 -2.79 -11.32 7.56
C ARG A 86 -4.13 -11.81 8.13
N ILE A 87 -4.86 -10.97 8.85
CA ILE A 87 -6.18 -11.32 9.41
C ILE A 87 -7.36 -10.94 8.49
N CYS A 88 -7.11 -10.25 7.37
CA CYS A 88 -8.14 -9.91 6.40
C CYS A 88 -8.66 -11.16 5.67
N THR A 89 -9.91 -11.54 5.93
CA THR A 89 -10.57 -12.73 5.38
C THR A 89 -10.63 -12.70 3.85
N SER A 90 -11.02 -11.56 3.26
CA SER A 90 -11.06 -11.33 1.80
C SER A 90 -9.71 -11.62 1.15
N CYS A 91 -8.61 -11.11 1.73
CA CYS A 91 -7.26 -11.38 1.26
C CYS A 91 -6.88 -12.86 1.38
N GLN A 92 -7.23 -13.53 2.49
CA GLN A 92 -6.87 -14.93 2.70
C GLN A 92 -7.58 -15.84 1.69
N VAL A 93 -8.88 -15.62 1.43
CA VAL A 93 -9.66 -16.39 0.44
C VAL A 93 -9.08 -16.22 -0.97
N ASN A 94 -8.84 -14.97 -1.40
CA ASN A 94 -8.31 -14.68 -2.74
C ASN A 94 -6.88 -15.19 -2.97
N LYS A 95 -6.08 -15.34 -1.90
CA LYS A 95 -4.73 -15.88 -2.00
C LYS A 95 -4.73 -17.41 -2.15
N VAL A 96 -5.72 -18.10 -1.58
CA VAL A 96 -5.87 -19.55 -1.72
C VAL A 96 -6.35 -19.91 -3.13
N SER A 97 -7.32 -19.18 -3.68
CA SER A 97 -7.80 -19.41 -5.06
C SER A 97 -6.70 -19.21 -6.11
N ASN A 98 -5.80 -18.25 -5.91
CA ASN A 98 -4.66 -18.02 -6.80
C ASN A 98 -3.57 -19.11 -6.76
N ARG A 99 -3.57 -20.03 -5.80
CA ARG A 99 -2.63 -21.17 -5.80
C ARG A 99 -2.98 -22.23 -6.84
N HIS A 100 -4.19 -22.22 -7.39
CA HIS A 100 -4.69 -23.21 -8.35
C HIS A 100 -4.55 -22.83 -9.84
N ILE A 101 -3.95 -21.68 -10.18
CA ILE A 101 -3.69 -21.30 -11.59
C ILE A 101 -2.19 -21.33 -11.88
N LYS A 102 -1.56 -22.48 -11.65
CA LYS A 102 -0.22 -22.74 -12.22
C LYS A 102 -0.19 -23.90 -13.21
N ASN A 103 -1.24 -24.69 -13.32
CA ASN A 103 -1.32 -25.78 -14.29
C ASN A 103 -2.74 -25.92 -14.85
N GLN A 104 -3.03 -25.31 -16.00
CA GLN A 104 -4.06 -25.87 -16.89
C GLN A 104 -3.81 -25.38 -18.33
N TRP A 105 -2.72 -25.87 -18.93
CA TRP A 105 -2.57 -25.92 -20.39
C TRP A 105 -3.64 -26.83 -21.00
N LEU A 106 -4.92 -26.40 -20.99
CA LEU A 106 -5.99 -27.04 -21.76
C LEU A 106 -6.78 -25.96 -22.51
N LEU A 107 -6.09 -25.25 -23.41
CA LEU A 107 -6.72 -24.79 -24.64
C LEU A 107 -6.53 -25.90 -25.66
N TYR A 108 -7.55 -26.75 -25.80
CA TYR A 108 -7.60 -27.78 -26.84
C TYR A 108 -7.48 -27.10 -28.21
N PRO A 109 -6.59 -27.53 -29.12
CA PRO A 109 -6.55 -26.97 -30.46
C PRO A 109 -7.80 -27.45 -31.22
N LEU A 110 -8.56 -26.49 -31.76
CA LEU A 110 -9.60 -26.74 -32.76
C LEU A 110 -8.95 -27.51 -33.91
N ARG A 111 -9.26 -28.80 -34.01
CA ARG A 111 -8.85 -29.65 -35.13
C ARG A 111 -9.70 -29.24 -36.35
N LEU A 112 -9.22 -28.27 -37.11
CA LEU A 112 -9.68 -28.06 -38.49
C LEU A 112 -9.22 -29.27 -39.30
N ASN A 113 -10.19 -30.08 -39.72
CA ASN A 113 -9.99 -31.20 -40.62
C ASN A 113 -9.39 -30.70 -41.94
N HIS A 114 -8.12 -31.03 -42.19
CA HIS A 114 -7.61 -31.11 -43.55
C HIS A 114 -6.97 -32.48 -43.78
N SER A 115 -7.55 -33.16 -44.76
CA SER A 115 -7.21 -34.43 -45.36
C SER A 115 -5.71 -34.61 -45.64
N LYS A 116 -5.15 -35.79 -45.31
CA LYS A 116 -4.69 -36.80 -46.28
C LYS A 116 -3.92 -37.95 -45.59
N LYS A 117 -4.39 -39.17 -45.89
CA LYS A 117 -3.68 -40.43 -46.21
C LYS A 117 -2.29 -40.67 -45.59
N TYR A 118 -2.18 -41.75 -44.81
CA TYR A 118 -1.43 -43.01 -45.07
C TYR A 118 -1.15 -43.70 -43.71
N LEU A 119 -1.48 -45.00 -43.55
CA LEU A 119 -0.50 -46.07 -43.31
C LEU A 119 -1.20 -47.44 -43.10
N TRP A 120 -0.91 -48.38 -44.01
CA TRP A 120 -0.67 -49.82 -43.82
C TRP A 120 -1.49 -50.60 -42.79
N ILE A 121 -2.54 -51.29 -43.28
CA ILE A 121 -2.55 -52.75 -43.53
C ILE A 121 -3.52 -53.03 -44.67
#